data_AF-A0A4S3TPL9-F1
#
_entry.id   AF-A0A4S3TPL9-F1
#
_cell.length_a   1.000
_cell.length_b   1.000
_cell.length_c   1.000
_cell.angle_alpha   90.00
_cell.angle_beta   90.00
_cell.angle_gamma   90.00
#
_symmetry.space_group_name_H-M   'P 1'
#
loop_
_entity.id
_entity.type
_entity.pdbx_description
1 polymer ?
#
loop_
_entity_poly.entity_id
_entity_poly.type
_entity_poly.pdbx_seq_one_letter_code
_entity_poly.pdbx_strand_id
1 'polypeptide(L)'
;MSYSRRDVLVTTAALSAGSLAGCLDGFGGDTDQWATASFFTLAEFTRAVTGDTRSVDNAVPSGQHGHGWQPSAHMLPTIVESDVFVYLGSEGFQPWVDDAVSQIEHDHADDVVLVDALEGIELLEYGDDHGHEHEDDAHDGHANGPDAESALDVRAIDLLEPASGEVVVDAHGDHWHGVPLEVPTDDSRTLEAAVETADGVVDGSEDAYDLTVRVEDGSSGLAVDGHGDHLHVRGEALETATIVVGLERDGDLVWEAPPLAVRGRDRSAGDDTDYGDSERGHDDDHGHSHDGGGHGHGDDGHDYGHSHDGHGHDHSHGDDGHGHDHSHGEYDAKFFSDPVLAQRGVETIRDALIEIDPGNESVYAENASAYLEELRTLHEAFESALADREHDHVVLAGHDSFQYLGERYGFEIHTPVGLSPDDSPSGREIAAAVEFLEEHGIEYVLWDYFDGEELAAELAAEADTVTDTVMVSPAESVVEEWVEDGYGDYIGQMREINLPAFERALGAP
;
A
#
# COMPACT_ATOMS: atom_id res chain seq x y z
N MET A 1 11.79 41.84 67.67
CA MET A 1 11.27 42.84 66.71
C MET A 1 9.96 42.30 66.14
N SER A 2 9.24 43.07 65.33
CA SER A 2 7.83 42.80 64.97
C SER A 2 7.63 41.65 63.99
N TYR A 3 6.62 40.81 64.24
CA TYR A 3 5.79 40.20 63.19
C TYR A 3 4.31 40.29 63.59
N SER A 4 3.43 40.15 62.60
CA SER A 4 2.07 40.71 62.64
C SER A 4 0.97 39.72 63.03
N ARG A 5 -0.20 40.30 63.28
CA ARG A 5 -1.53 39.66 63.26
C ARG A 5 -1.87 39.25 61.82
N ARG A 6 -2.72 38.28 61.49
CA ARG A 6 -3.39 37.13 62.12
C ARG A 6 -4.42 36.69 61.04
N ASP A 7 -4.98 35.49 61.15
CA ASP A 7 -6.28 35.11 60.54
C ASP A 7 -6.39 35.13 58.99
N VAL A 8 -5.93 34.03 58.36
CA VAL A 8 -6.61 33.42 57.20
C VAL A 8 -6.92 31.97 57.59
N LEU A 9 -8.16 31.53 57.37
CA LEU A 9 -8.55 30.13 57.61
C LEU A 9 -8.16 29.26 56.41
N VAL A 10 -7.48 28.15 56.68
CA VAL A 10 -7.39 27.04 55.72
C VAL A 10 -8.71 26.27 55.79
N THR A 11 -9.63 26.59 54.89
CA THR A 11 -10.83 25.78 54.67
C THR A 11 -10.47 24.67 53.70
N THR A 12 -10.27 23.45 54.20
CA THR A 12 -10.01 22.27 53.36
C THR A 12 -11.26 21.93 52.55
N ALA A 13 -11.33 22.42 51.31
CA ALA A 13 -12.23 21.89 50.31
C ALA A 13 -11.69 20.54 49.84
N ALA A 14 -12.33 19.45 50.29
CA ALA A 14 -12.08 18.14 49.73
C ALA A 14 -12.77 18.07 48.36
N LEU A 15 -12.01 18.35 47.29
CA LEU A 15 -12.43 17.97 45.94
C LEU A 15 -12.37 16.45 45.84
N SER A 16 -13.44 15.87 45.30
CA SER A 16 -13.58 14.42 45.16
C SER A 16 -12.62 13.91 44.09
N ALA A 17 -11.70 13.02 44.46
CA ALA A 17 -11.12 12.10 43.50
C ALA A 17 -12.23 11.10 43.11
N GLY A 18 -12.78 11.25 41.91
CA GLY A 18 -13.89 10.45 41.40
C GLY A 18 -13.59 9.94 40.00
N SER A 19 -13.54 8.61 39.86
CA SER A 19 -13.69 7.87 38.60
C SER A 19 -12.90 8.37 37.38
N LEU A 20 -11.58 8.13 37.38
CA LEU A 20 -10.87 7.74 36.15
C LEU A 20 -11.14 6.25 35.93
N ALA A 21 -12.33 5.94 35.40
CA ALA A 21 -12.79 4.57 35.12
C ALA A 21 -13.84 4.66 34.01
N GLY A 22 -13.39 4.60 32.76
CA GLY A 22 -14.20 4.74 31.55
C GLY A 22 -13.40 4.63 30.23
N CYS A 23 -12.13 5.03 30.23
CA CYS A 23 -11.26 5.04 29.04
C CYS A 23 -10.74 3.64 28.62
N LEU A 24 -11.52 2.56 28.75
CA LEU A 24 -11.07 1.18 28.50
C LEU A 24 -12.12 0.27 27.82
N ASP A 25 -13.12 0.83 27.15
CA ASP A 25 -14.01 0.08 26.24
C ASP A 25 -13.51 0.05 24.78
N GLY A 26 -12.39 0.73 24.46
CA GLY A 26 -11.85 0.86 23.09
C GLY A 26 -11.07 -0.34 22.53
N PHE A 27 -11.24 -1.55 23.08
CA PHE A 27 -10.47 -2.76 22.70
C PHE A 27 -11.34 -4.00 22.42
N GLY A 28 -12.62 -3.80 22.11
CA GLY A 28 -13.50 -4.84 21.58
C GLY A 28 -14.91 -4.30 21.39
N GLY A 29 -15.42 -4.33 20.14
CA GLY A 29 -16.71 -3.72 19.78
C GLY A 29 -17.87 -4.25 20.63
N ASP A 30 -18.61 -3.32 21.25
CA ASP A 30 -19.83 -3.60 22.00
C ASP A 30 -21.03 -3.44 21.06
N THR A 31 -21.93 -4.44 21.02
CA THR A 31 -22.92 -4.60 19.94
C THR A 31 -24.21 -3.80 20.17
N ASP A 32 -24.06 -2.54 20.60
CA ASP A 32 -25.10 -1.53 20.86
C ASP A 32 -24.55 -0.12 20.46
N GLN A 33 -23.72 -0.06 19.40
CA GLN A 33 -23.21 1.21 18.85
C GLN A 33 -24.27 1.96 18.04
N TRP A 34 -24.36 3.28 18.23
CA TRP A 34 -25.29 4.12 17.47
C TRP A 34 -24.74 4.47 16.08
N ALA A 35 -23.44 4.74 16.00
CA ALA A 35 -22.74 4.95 14.74
C ALA A 35 -21.51 4.04 14.65
N THR A 36 -21.17 3.64 13.43
CA THR A 36 -19.92 2.98 13.09
C THR A 36 -19.14 3.89 12.12
N ALA A 37 -17.85 4.12 12.36
CA ALA A 37 -16.99 4.86 11.44
C ALA A 37 -15.98 3.92 10.76
N SER A 38 -15.62 4.19 9.50
CA SER A 38 -14.79 3.27 8.71
C SER A 38 -13.31 3.21 9.14
N PHE A 39 -12.79 4.22 9.84
CA PHE A 39 -11.45 4.18 10.47
C PHE A 39 -11.34 5.24 11.60
N PHE A 40 -10.18 5.27 12.29
CA PHE A 40 -9.99 6.01 13.55
C PHE A 40 -10.33 7.50 13.48
N THR A 41 -9.82 8.25 12.49
CA THR A 41 -10.07 9.70 12.42
C THR A 41 -11.55 10.03 12.24
N LEU A 42 -12.28 9.27 11.43
CA LEU A 42 -13.74 9.43 11.33
C LEU A 42 -14.46 9.07 12.62
N ALA A 43 -13.98 8.06 13.35
CA ALA A 43 -14.51 7.72 14.67
C ALA A 43 -14.29 8.87 15.67
N GLU A 44 -13.10 9.48 15.69
CA GLU A 44 -12.78 10.62 16.55
C GLU A 44 -13.55 11.89 16.18
N PHE A 45 -13.67 12.24 14.89
CA PHE A 45 -14.49 13.38 14.45
C PHE A 45 -15.97 13.17 14.81
N THR A 46 -16.48 11.95 14.66
CA THR A 46 -17.85 11.60 15.04
C THR A 46 -18.05 11.68 16.56
N ARG A 47 -17.11 11.17 17.37
CA ARG A 47 -17.11 11.27 18.85
C ARG A 47 -17.00 12.73 19.32
N ALA A 48 -16.19 13.55 18.65
CA ALA A 48 -16.05 14.97 18.93
C ALA A 48 -17.35 15.76 18.67
N VAL A 49 -18.24 15.26 17.79
CA VAL A 49 -19.61 15.78 17.66
C VAL A 49 -20.53 15.19 18.72
N THR A 50 -20.60 13.86 18.87
CA THR A 50 -21.63 13.21 19.71
C THR A 50 -21.40 13.36 21.20
N GLY A 51 -20.15 13.29 21.66
CA GLY A 51 -19.78 13.14 23.07
C GLY A 51 -20.55 12.01 23.76
N ASP A 52 -20.85 12.18 25.06
CA ASP A 52 -21.60 11.23 25.88
C ASP A 52 -23.04 10.89 25.40
N THR A 53 -23.53 11.50 24.31
CA THR A 53 -24.94 11.33 23.88
C THR A 53 -25.19 10.09 23.02
N ARG A 54 -24.18 9.60 22.27
CA ARG A 54 -24.27 8.47 21.35
C ARG A 54 -22.97 7.67 21.31
N SER A 55 -23.07 6.34 21.32
CA SER A 55 -21.96 5.40 21.15
C SER A 55 -21.45 5.42 19.69
N VAL A 56 -20.13 5.47 19.52
CA VAL A 56 -19.46 5.50 18.20
C VAL A 56 -18.34 4.46 18.18
N ASP A 57 -18.48 3.46 17.32
CA ASP A 57 -17.50 2.40 17.12
C ASP A 57 -16.54 2.72 15.95
N ASN A 58 -15.37 2.07 15.95
CA ASN A 58 -14.37 2.17 14.89
C ASN A 58 -14.23 0.79 14.21
N ALA A 59 -14.53 0.71 12.91
CA ALA A 59 -14.51 -0.54 12.17
C ALA A 59 -13.10 -1.17 12.08
N VAL A 60 -12.07 -0.34 11.85
CA VAL A 60 -10.67 -0.77 11.81
C VAL A 60 -10.13 -0.91 13.24
N PRO A 61 -9.65 -2.09 13.67
CA PRO A 61 -9.09 -2.27 15.00
C PRO A 61 -7.83 -1.42 15.23
N SER A 62 -7.75 -0.79 16.41
CA SER A 62 -6.60 -0.02 16.89
C SER A 62 -5.27 -0.76 16.67
N GLY A 63 -4.33 -0.13 15.97
CA GLY A 63 -3.02 -0.70 15.65
C GLY A 63 -2.93 -1.37 14.28
N GLN A 64 -3.94 -1.24 13.43
CA GLN A 64 -3.89 -1.59 12.01
C GLN A 64 -4.19 -0.37 11.13
N HIS A 65 -3.60 -0.35 9.94
CA HIS A 65 -3.70 0.74 8.97
C HIS A 65 -5.13 0.88 8.41
N GLY A 66 -5.59 2.09 8.12
CA GLY A 66 -7.00 2.36 7.81
C GLY A 66 -7.42 1.87 6.43
N HIS A 67 -6.61 2.13 5.41
CA HIS A 67 -6.89 1.72 4.02
C HIS A 67 -6.43 0.29 3.67
N GLY A 68 -5.28 -0.17 4.18
CA GLY A 68 -4.80 -1.55 3.94
C GLY A 68 -5.59 -2.66 4.67
N TRP A 69 -6.45 -2.32 5.64
CA TRP A 69 -7.18 -3.31 6.43
C TRP A 69 -8.35 -3.98 5.69
N GLN A 70 -8.47 -5.30 5.84
CA GLN A 70 -9.56 -6.10 5.26
C GLN A 70 -10.52 -6.62 6.36
N PRO A 71 -11.84 -6.39 6.25
CA PRO A 71 -12.80 -6.77 7.28
C PRO A 71 -13.07 -8.27 7.33
N SER A 72 -13.44 -8.73 8.53
CA SER A 72 -14.08 -10.05 8.68
C SER A 72 -15.51 -10.03 8.13
N ALA A 73 -16.05 -11.21 7.78
CA ALA A 73 -17.43 -11.38 7.32
C ALA A 73 -18.53 -10.98 8.33
N HIS A 74 -18.16 -10.49 9.53
CA HIS A 74 -19.07 -9.92 10.50
C HIS A 74 -19.22 -8.39 10.40
N MET A 75 -18.36 -7.69 9.65
CA MET A 75 -18.33 -6.22 9.63
C MET A 75 -19.61 -5.59 9.05
N LEU A 76 -20.06 -6.04 7.88
CA LEU A 76 -21.29 -5.54 7.26
C LEU A 76 -22.54 -5.74 8.17
N PRO A 77 -22.76 -6.92 8.78
CA PRO A 77 -23.77 -7.08 9.83
C PRO A 77 -23.68 -6.04 10.96
N THR A 78 -22.50 -5.78 11.50
CA THR A 78 -22.33 -4.78 12.59
C THR A 78 -22.60 -3.35 12.13
N ILE A 79 -22.22 -2.98 10.89
CA ILE A 79 -22.56 -1.68 10.31
C ILE A 79 -24.09 -1.53 10.17
N VAL A 80 -24.77 -2.56 9.64
CA VAL A 80 -26.23 -2.60 9.44
C VAL A 80 -27.01 -2.70 10.78
N GLU A 81 -26.37 -3.11 11.87
CA GLU A 81 -26.95 -3.06 13.22
C GLU A 81 -26.86 -1.65 13.86
N SER A 82 -26.11 -0.71 13.29
CA SER A 82 -25.99 0.69 13.75
C SER A 82 -26.90 1.65 12.97
N ASP A 83 -27.35 2.75 13.59
CA ASP A 83 -28.21 3.75 12.94
C ASP A 83 -27.46 4.56 11.84
N VAL A 84 -26.13 4.70 11.94
CA VAL A 84 -25.30 5.56 11.05
C VAL A 84 -23.96 4.92 10.69
N PHE A 85 -23.56 4.97 9.43
CA PHE A 85 -22.21 4.62 8.96
C PHE A 85 -21.48 5.85 8.39
N VAL A 86 -20.33 6.20 8.97
CA VAL A 86 -19.51 7.36 8.58
C VAL A 86 -18.25 6.88 7.83
N TYR A 87 -18.06 7.34 6.60
CA TYR A 87 -17.03 6.85 5.68
C TYR A 87 -16.48 7.94 4.76
N LEU A 88 -15.53 7.60 3.87
CA LEU A 88 -15.06 8.47 2.79
C LEU A 88 -15.54 7.94 1.43
N GLY A 89 -16.23 8.77 0.64
CA GLY A 89 -16.73 8.46 -0.70
C GLY A 89 -15.67 8.49 -1.81
N SER A 90 -14.49 7.91 -1.56
CA SER A 90 -13.38 7.87 -2.54
C SER A 90 -13.09 6.43 -2.98
N GLU A 91 -13.49 6.11 -4.21
CA GLU A 91 -13.34 4.79 -4.83
C GLU A 91 -11.88 4.31 -4.76
N GLY A 92 -11.65 3.12 -4.22
CA GLY A 92 -10.33 2.51 -4.09
C GLY A 92 -9.47 3.02 -2.93
N PHE A 93 -9.95 3.98 -2.11
CA PHE A 93 -9.25 4.36 -0.87
C PHE A 93 -9.48 3.31 0.23
N GLN A 94 -10.72 2.91 0.49
CA GLN A 94 -11.03 1.74 1.32
C GLN A 94 -11.89 0.76 0.50
N PRO A 95 -11.30 -0.15 -0.30
CA PRO A 95 -12.07 -1.00 -1.23
C PRO A 95 -13.19 -1.82 -0.55
N TRP A 96 -13.02 -2.18 0.72
CA TRP A 96 -14.04 -2.86 1.50
C TRP A 96 -15.23 -1.97 1.89
N VAL A 97 -15.01 -0.66 2.00
CA VAL A 97 -16.07 0.35 2.21
C VAL A 97 -16.88 0.51 0.94
N ASP A 98 -16.25 0.55 -0.23
CA ASP A 98 -16.94 0.63 -1.52
C ASP A 98 -17.91 -0.56 -1.70
N ASP A 99 -17.43 -1.78 -1.39
CA ASP A 99 -18.24 -3.01 -1.34
C ASP A 99 -19.35 -2.95 -0.28
N ALA A 100 -19.08 -2.43 0.92
CA ALA A 100 -20.06 -2.34 2.01
C ALA A 100 -21.17 -1.31 1.71
N VAL A 101 -20.80 -0.12 1.23
CA VAL A 101 -21.70 0.95 0.79
C VAL A 101 -22.59 0.45 -0.34
N SER A 102 -22.01 -0.19 -1.36
CA SER A 102 -22.75 -0.77 -2.49
C SER A 102 -23.79 -1.81 -2.05
N GLN A 103 -23.48 -2.63 -1.04
CA GLN A 103 -24.42 -3.60 -0.46
C GLN A 103 -25.49 -2.90 0.41
N ILE A 104 -25.12 -1.87 1.16
CA ILE A 104 -26.04 -1.09 1.99
C ILE A 104 -27.09 -0.38 1.11
N GLU A 105 -26.66 0.31 0.04
CA GLU A 105 -27.58 0.95 -0.90
C GLU A 105 -28.55 -0.03 -1.59
N HIS A 106 -28.13 -1.28 -1.80
CA HIS A 106 -28.95 -2.30 -2.47
C HIS A 106 -29.98 -2.96 -1.56
N ASP A 107 -29.55 -3.44 -0.39
CA ASP A 107 -30.33 -4.33 0.48
C ASP A 107 -30.70 -3.73 1.84
N HIS A 108 -30.04 -2.65 2.30
CA HIS A 108 -30.15 -2.10 3.67
C HIS A 108 -30.40 -0.59 3.77
N ALA A 109 -30.81 0.08 2.68
CA ALA A 109 -31.01 1.54 2.62
C ALA A 109 -32.18 2.09 3.47
N ASP A 110 -33.00 1.21 4.08
CA ASP A 110 -34.01 1.56 5.10
C ASP A 110 -33.52 1.26 6.55
N ASP A 111 -32.36 0.60 6.72
CA ASP A 111 -31.84 0.11 8.01
C ASP A 111 -30.76 1.04 8.63
N VAL A 112 -29.78 1.52 7.83
CA VAL A 112 -28.64 2.36 8.28
C VAL A 112 -28.48 3.61 7.39
N VAL A 113 -28.13 4.76 7.98
CA VAL A 113 -27.86 6.01 7.24
C VAL A 113 -26.39 6.15 6.89
N LEU A 114 -26.09 6.28 5.60
CA LEU A 114 -24.75 6.57 5.07
C LEU A 114 -24.40 8.06 5.22
N VAL A 115 -23.19 8.36 5.69
CA VAL A 115 -22.62 9.72 5.83
C VAL A 115 -21.21 9.74 5.25
N ASP A 116 -21.06 10.37 4.08
CA ASP A 116 -19.75 10.63 3.46
C ASP A 116 -19.13 11.91 4.07
N ALA A 117 -17.97 11.79 4.71
CA ALA A 117 -17.25 12.91 5.28
C ALA A 117 -16.48 13.76 4.25
N LEU A 118 -16.38 13.30 2.99
CA LEU A 118 -15.84 14.07 1.86
C LEU A 118 -16.85 15.05 1.25
N GLU A 119 -18.14 15.01 1.60
CA GLU A 119 -19.14 15.87 0.95
C GLU A 119 -18.78 17.36 1.10
N GLY A 120 -18.47 18.00 -0.04
CA GLY A 120 -18.11 19.41 -0.13
C GLY A 120 -16.61 19.71 -0.05
N ILE A 121 -15.74 18.69 -0.03
CA ILE A 121 -14.29 18.83 -0.15
C ILE A 121 -13.88 18.71 -1.63
N GLU A 122 -13.01 19.61 -2.10
CA GLU A 122 -12.33 19.47 -3.39
C GLU A 122 -11.03 18.69 -3.14
N LEU A 123 -10.89 17.50 -3.73
CA LEU A 123 -9.73 16.63 -3.53
C LEU A 123 -8.54 17.04 -4.41
N LEU A 124 -7.33 16.70 -3.96
CA LEU A 124 -6.12 16.74 -4.79
C LEU A 124 -6.03 15.48 -5.65
N GLU A 125 -5.52 15.61 -6.87
CA GLU A 125 -5.09 14.49 -7.71
C GLU A 125 -3.81 13.88 -7.09
N TYR A 126 -3.65 12.54 -7.14
CA TYR A 126 -2.37 11.93 -6.74
C TYR A 126 -1.26 12.37 -7.71
N GLY A 127 -0.04 12.52 -7.19
CA GLY A 127 1.12 13.19 -7.80
C GLY A 127 1.17 13.26 -9.34
N ASP A 128 0.79 14.43 -9.89
CA ASP A 128 1.11 14.83 -11.26
C ASP A 128 2.62 15.11 -11.36
N ASP A 129 3.40 14.11 -11.78
CA ASP A 129 4.87 14.11 -11.84
C ASP A 129 5.43 15.47 -12.33
N HIS A 130 6.01 16.24 -11.41
CA HIS A 130 6.63 17.54 -11.69
C HIS A 130 8.02 17.32 -12.28
N GLY A 131 8.00 16.73 -13.47
CA GLY A 131 9.06 15.90 -14.00
C GLY A 131 10.45 16.53 -14.08
N HIS A 132 11.44 15.67 -13.85
CA HIS A 132 12.86 15.95 -13.99
C HIS A 132 13.22 16.33 -15.44
N GLU A 133 13.12 17.62 -15.79
CA GLU A 133 13.82 18.19 -16.96
C GLU A 133 15.34 18.16 -16.69
N HIS A 134 15.96 16.97 -16.85
CA HIS A 134 17.41 16.82 -16.77
C HIS A 134 18.10 17.65 -17.88
N GLU A 135 18.72 18.78 -17.53
CA GLU A 135 19.63 19.48 -18.44
C GLU A 135 20.94 18.67 -18.61
N ASP A 136 21.23 18.24 -19.84
CA ASP A 136 22.43 17.46 -20.24
C ASP A 136 23.78 18.20 -19.99
N ASP A 137 24.26 18.34 -18.74
CA ASP A 137 25.59 18.92 -18.46
C ASP A 137 26.70 17.84 -18.47
N ALA A 138 27.17 17.54 -19.69
CA ALA A 138 27.97 16.36 -19.99
C ALA A 138 29.39 16.31 -19.35
N HIS A 139 29.62 15.33 -18.48
CA HIS A 139 30.92 15.04 -17.88
C HIS A 139 31.65 13.84 -18.52
N ASP A 140 32.60 14.13 -19.43
CA ASP A 140 33.44 13.16 -20.16
C ASP A 140 34.55 12.52 -19.26
N GLY A 141 34.62 11.18 -19.23
CA GLY A 141 35.29 10.43 -18.14
C GLY A 141 35.82 9.01 -18.43
N HIS A 142 36.32 8.73 -19.66
CA HIS A 142 37.08 7.54 -20.13
C HIS A 142 37.48 6.38 -19.15
N ALA A 143 37.51 5.08 -19.50
CA ALA A 143 37.17 4.25 -20.70
C ALA A 143 37.55 2.75 -20.36
N ASN A 144 37.50 1.67 -21.16
CA ASN A 144 38.07 1.45 -22.52
C ASN A 144 37.63 0.11 -23.23
N GLY A 145 36.33 -0.19 -23.41
CA GLY A 145 35.89 -1.17 -24.44
C GLY A 145 35.85 -2.68 -24.08
N PRO A 146 35.48 -3.57 -25.02
CA PRO A 146 35.44 -3.35 -26.49
C PRO A 146 34.06 -3.03 -27.10
N ASP A 147 34.09 -2.40 -28.28
CA ASP A 147 33.12 -2.46 -29.39
C ASP A 147 31.60 -2.40 -29.07
N ALA A 148 31.17 -1.31 -28.43
CA ALA A 148 29.76 -1.02 -28.11
C ALA A 148 28.90 -0.55 -29.32
N GLU A 149 28.60 -1.45 -30.26
CA GLU A 149 27.47 -1.31 -31.21
C GLU A 149 26.57 -2.57 -31.26
N SER A 150 26.70 -3.50 -30.29
CA SER A 150 25.93 -4.76 -30.26
C SER A 150 25.65 -5.33 -28.86
N ALA A 151 25.92 -4.59 -27.78
CA ALA A 151 25.48 -4.98 -26.44
C ALA A 151 23.98 -4.67 -26.26
N LEU A 152 23.25 -5.55 -25.58
CA LEU A 152 21.95 -5.20 -24.99
C LEU A 152 22.24 -4.31 -23.77
N ASP A 153 21.60 -3.15 -23.66
CA ASP A 153 21.67 -2.30 -22.46
C ASP A 153 20.75 -2.88 -21.37
N VAL A 154 21.14 -4.03 -20.82
CA VAL A 154 20.38 -4.79 -19.82
C VAL A 154 20.42 -4.06 -18.48
N ARG A 155 19.22 -3.75 -17.95
CA ARG A 155 19.01 -3.02 -16.69
C ARG A 155 18.49 -3.93 -15.58
N ALA A 156 17.72 -4.94 -15.97
CA ALA A 156 17.17 -5.97 -15.10
C ALA A 156 17.10 -7.32 -15.81
N ILE A 157 17.08 -8.41 -15.04
CA ILE A 157 16.58 -9.71 -15.49
C ILE A 157 15.72 -10.34 -14.40
N ASP A 158 14.47 -10.65 -14.72
CA ASP A 158 13.54 -11.32 -13.82
C ASP A 158 13.47 -12.80 -14.20
N LEU A 159 13.52 -13.70 -13.21
CA LEU A 159 13.29 -15.12 -13.41
C LEU A 159 11.91 -15.50 -12.86
N LEU A 160 10.97 -15.72 -13.78
CA LEU A 160 9.54 -15.90 -13.52
C LEU A 160 9.14 -17.38 -13.45
N GLU A 161 8.08 -17.72 -12.72
CA GLU A 161 7.37 -19.00 -12.90
C GLU A 161 6.50 -18.96 -14.18
N PRO A 162 6.78 -19.80 -15.21
CA PRO A 162 6.10 -19.71 -16.53
C PRO A 162 4.59 -20.02 -16.51
N ALA A 163 4.06 -20.46 -15.37
CA ALA A 163 2.64 -20.81 -15.20
C ALA A 163 1.83 -19.70 -14.50
N SER A 164 2.47 -18.75 -13.83
CA SER A 164 1.83 -17.65 -13.07
C SER A 164 2.33 -16.26 -13.46
N GLY A 165 3.54 -16.13 -14.03
CA GLY A 165 4.21 -14.83 -14.21
C GLY A 165 4.82 -14.27 -12.92
N GLU A 166 4.84 -15.06 -11.84
CA GLU A 166 5.36 -14.68 -10.53
C GLU A 166 6.90 -14.57 -10.56
N VAL A 167 7.44 -13.40 -10.19
CA VAL A 167 8.89 -13.19 -10.03
C VAL A 167 9.41 -14.07 -8.89
N VAL A 168 10.38 -14.92 -9.17
CA VAL A 168 10.97 -15.83 -8.18
C VAL A 168 12.25 -15.24 -7.58
N VAL A 169 13.10 -14.70 -8.45
CA VAL A 169 14.28 -13.89 -8.15
C VAL A 169 14.54 -12.98 -9.35
N ASP A 170 15.01 -11.78 -9.07
CA ASP A 170 15.38 -10.74 -10.05
C ASP A 170 16.83 -10.29 -9.82
N ALA A 171 17.43 -9.65 -10.82
CA ALA A 171 18.74 -9.02 -10.69
C ALA A 171 18.80 -7.64 -11.35
N HIS A 172 19.11 -6.64 -10.52
CA HIS A 172 19.45 -5.28 -10.92
C HIS A 172 20.93 -5.00 -10.62
N GLY A 173 21.64 -4.37 -11.55
CA GLY A 173 23.03 -3.97 -11.36
C GLY A 173 24.00 -5.13 -11.12
N ASP A 174 24.46 -5.31 -9.87
CA ASP A 174 25.52 -6.24 -9.47
C ASP A 174 25.11 -7.29 -8.41
N HIS A 175 23.82 -7.41 -8.08
CA HIS A 175 23.30 -8.43 -7.18
C HIS A 175 21.93 -9.00 -7.63
N TRP A 176 21.40 -9.94 -6.86
CA TRP A 176 20.06 -10.54 -7.03
C TRP A 176 19.22 -10.23 -5.79
N HIS A 177 17.92 -9.98 -5.96
CA HIS A 177 16.96 -9.86 -4.87
C HIS A 177 16.12 -11.17 -4.72
N GLY A 178 15.16 -11.17 -3.80
CA GLY A 178 14.37 -12.34 -3.43
C GLY A 178 15.10 -13.34 -2.51
N VAL A 179 14.45 -14.50 -2.28
CA VAL A 179 15.06 -15.60 -1.50
C VAL A 179 15.98 -16.44 -2.38
N PRO A 180 17.08 -17.02 -1.85
CA PRO A 180 17.98 -17.86 -2.65
C PRO A 180 17.22 -18.97 -3.37
N LEU A 181 17.34 -19.05 -4.69
CA LEU A 181 16.49 -19.89 -5.55
C LEU A 181 16.49 -21.35 -5.07
N GLU A 182 15.36 -21.81 -4.53
CA GLU A 182 15.25 -23.15 -3.98
C GLU A 182 14.69 -24.15 -5.00
N VAL A 183 15.39 -25.27 -5.17
CA VAL A 183 15.06 -26.34 -6.12
C VAL A 183 15.03 -27.67 -5.38
N PRO A 184 13.97 -28.50 -5.50
CA PRO A 184 13.91 -29.77 -4.78
C PRO A 184 14.94 -30.78 -5.31
N THR A 185 15.58 -31.52 -4.41
CA THR A 185 16.48 -32.61 -4.80
C THR A 185 15.72 -33.75 -5.46
N ASP A 186 16.31 -34.32 -6.51
CA ASP A 186 15.67 -35.24 -7.46
C ASP A 186 14.50 -34.61 -8.25
N ASP A 187 14.43 -33.28 -8.36
CA ASP A 187 13.47 -32.54 -9.20
C ASP A 187 14.14 -31.43 -10.04
N SER A 188 13.36 -30.82 -10.93
CA SER A 188 13.77 -29.66 -11.73
C SER A 188 12.73 -28.55 -11.72
N ARG A 189 13.17 -27.31 -11.46
CA ARG A 189 12.40 -26.07 -11.70
C ARG A 189 12.73 -25.54 -13.09
N THR A 190 11.77 -24.87 -13.72
CA THR A 190 11.95 -24.14 -14.98
C THR A 190 11.47 -22.72 -14.74
N LEU A 191 12.28 -21.74 -15.13
CA LEU A 191 11.97 -20.32 -15.02
C LEU A 191 12.05 -19.69 -16.41
N GLU A 192 11.23 -18.68 -16.65
CA GLU A 192 11.22 -17.86 -17.87
C GLU A 192 11.91 -16.53 -17.55
N ALA A 193 12.78 -16.04 -18.44
CA ALA A 193 13.51 -14.81 -18.23
C ALA A 193 12.86 -13.62 -18.95
N ALA A 194 12.50 -12.58 -18.20
CA ALA A 194 12.16 -11.27 -18.76
C ALA A 194 13.37 -10.33 -18.60
N VAL A 195 13.66 -9.49 -19.59
CA VAL A 195 14.89 -8.65 -19.62
C VAL A 195 14.51 -7.19 -19.84
N GLU A 196 14.72 -6.31 -18.85
CA GLU A 196 14.57 -4.86 -19.01
C GLU A 196 15.76 -4.29 -19.80
N THR A 197 15.47 -3.50 -20.84
CA THR A 197 16.47 -2.73 -21.58
C THR A 197 16.10 -1.25 -21.70
N ALA A 198 17.02 -0.41 -22.15
CA ALA A 198 16.74 1.00 -22.44
C ALA A 198 15.58 1.27 -23.40
N ASP A 199 15.29 0.34 -24.32
CA ASP A 199 14.20 0.45 -25.29
C ASP A 199 12.88 -0.21 -24.78
N GLY A 200 12.87 -0.71 -23.54
CA GLY A 200 11.74 -1.40 -22.90
C GLY A 200 12.06 -2.84 -22.46
N VAL A 201 11.07 -3.53 -21.89
CA VAL A 201 11.16 -4.96 -21.59
C VAL A 201 11.16 -5.77 -22.88
N VAL A 202 12.12 -6.67 -23.02
CA VAL A 202 12.28 -7.56 -24.18
C VAL A 202 11.72 -8.93 -23.82
N ASP A 203 10.71 -9.37 -24.58
CA ASP A 203 10.16 -10.72 -24.45
C ASP A 203 11.16 -11.80 -24.90
N GLY A 204 10.96 -13.01 -24.40
CA GLY A 204 11.88 -14.15 -24.52
C GLY A 204 12.03 -14.78 -25.91
N SER A 205 11.65 -14.07 -26.97
CA SER A 205 11.62 -14.64 -28.32
C SER A 205 13.01 -15.02 -28.85
N GLU A 206 13.13 -16.20 -29.50
CA GLU A 206 14.39 -16.77 -30.03
C GLU A 206 15.18 -15.86 -31.01
N ASP A 207 14.59 -14.74 -31.47
CA ASP A 207 15.24 -13.72 -32.32
C ASP A 207 15.90 -12.58 -31.51
N ALA A 208 15.70 -12.52 -30.18
CA ALA A 208 16.21 -11.47 -29.28
C ALA A 208 17.54 -11.84 -28.62
N TYR A 209 17.57 -12.94 -27.87
CA TYR A 209 18.74 -13.49 -27.17
C TYR A 209 18.59 -15.01 -26.93
N ASP A 210 19.70 -15.67 -26.58
CA ASP A 210 19.75 -17.03 -26.03
C ASP A 210 20.29 -16.98 -24.60
N LEU A 211 19.51 -17.47 -23.63
CA LEU A 211 19.88 -17.54 -22.22
C LEU A 211 20.84 -18.70 -22.00
N THR A 212 22.01 -18.37 -21.47
CA THR A 212 23.04 -19.30 -21.05
C THR A 212 23.15 -19.34 -19.54
N VAL A 213 23.61 -20.48 -19.01
CA VAL A 213 23.80 -20.65 -17.57
C VAL A 213 25.01 -21.54 -17.29
N ARG A 214 25.79 -21.17 -16.28
CA ARG A 214 26.96 -21.94 -15.81
C ARG A 214 26.98 -22.06 -14.29
N VAL A 215 27.36 -23.23 -13.78
CA VAL A 215 27.71 -23.41 -12.37
C VAL A 215 29.10 -22.81 -12.12
N GLU A 216 29.28 -22.09 -11.02
CA GLU A 216 30.56 -21.47 -10.66
C GLU A 216 31.66 -22.47 -10.27
N ASP A 217 32.92 -22.07 -10.49
CA ASP A 217 34.11 -22.90 -10.34
C ASP A 217 34.39 -23.23 -8.86
N GLY A 218 33.79 -24.33 -8.37
CA GLY A 218 33.83 -24.76 -6.97
C GLY A 218 32.47 -25.10 -6.36
N SER A 219 31.37 -24.77 -7.06
CA SER A 219 30.01 -25.19 -6.73
C SER A 219 29.68 -26.59 -7.28
N SER A 220 28.77 -27.31 -6.64
CA SER A 220 28.29 -28.63 -7.06
C SER A 220 26.87 -28.91 -6.54
N GLY A 221 26.27 -30.05 -6.92
CA GLY A 221 24.95 -30.45 -6.41
C GLY A 221 23.76 -29.94 -7.21
N LEU A 222 24.00 -29.28 -8.35
CA LEU A 222 22.99 -28.88 -9.34
C LEU A 222 23.42 -29.30 -10.74
N ALA A 223 22.43 -29.52 -11.61
CA ALA A 223 22.60 -29.49 -13.06
C ALA A 223 21.74 -28.36 -13.63
N VAL A 224 22.28 -27.62 -14.60
CA VAL A 224 21.64 -26.46 -15.23
C VAL A 224 21.74 -26.55 -16.74
N ASP A 225 20.74 -26.01 -17.43
CA ASP A 225 20.62 -25.92 -18.89
C ASP A 225 19.83 -24.64 -19.22
N GLY A 226 20.15 -23.96 -20.32
CA GLY A 226 19.49 -22.72 -20.74
C GLY A 226 19.34 -22.70 -22.26
N HIS A 227 18.21 -22.19 -22.75
CA HIS A 227 17.86 -22.15 -24.17
C HIS A 227 16.77 -21.10 -24.43
N GLY A 228 16.95 -20.19 -25.39
CA GLY A 228 16.01 -19.09 -25.64
C GLY A 228 15.87 -18.22 -24.39
N ASP A 229 14.69 -18.21 -23.80
CA ASP A 229 14.32 -17.52 -22.56
C ASP A 229 14.21 -18.43 -21.33
N HIS A 230 14.27 -19.74 -21.52
CA HIS A 230 14.02 -20.71 -20.46
C HIS A 230 15.31 -21.14 -19.73
N LEU A 231 15.29 -20.98 -18.40
CA LEU A 231 16.30 -21.49 -17.48
C LEU A 231 15.80 -22.78 -16.80
N HIS A 232 16.48 -23.90 -17.04
CA HIS A 232 16.19 -25.17 -16.37
C HIS A 232 17.22 -25.45 -15.26
N VAL A 233 16.76 -25.62 -14.02
CA VAL A 233 17.63 -25.93 -12.86
C VAL A 233 17.16 -27.21 -12.18
N ARG A 234 18.09 -28.15 -11.96
CA ARG A 234 17.81 -29.45 -11.35
C ARG A 234 18.61 -29.67 -10.07
N GLY A 235 17.93 -30.05 -8.99
CA GLY A 235 18.54 -30.40 -7.71
C GLY A 235 19.16 -31.80 -7.69
N GLU A 236 20.48 -31.91 -7.48
CA GLU A 236 21.19 -33.19 -7.28
C GLU A 236 21.62 -33.42 -5.82
N ALA A 237 21.81 -32.36 -5.01
CA ALA A 237 22.17 -32.46 -3.60
C ALA A 237 21.61 -31.29 -2.76
N LEU A 238 21.56 -31.46 -1.43
CA LEU A 238 21.07 -30.47 -0.44
C LEU A 238 22.10 -29.37 -0.10
N GLU A 239 23.02 -29.08 -1.01
CA GLU A 239 24.02 -28.01 -0.84
C GLU A 239 23.58 -26.72 -1.57
N THR A 240 24.17 -25.60 -1.19
CA THR A 240 24.03 -24.34 -1.94
C THR A 240 25.12 -24.29 -2.99
N ALA A 241 24.75 -23.97 -4.22
CA ALA A 241 25.64 -23.75 -5.34
C ALA A 241 25.35 -22.40 -5.99
N THR A 242 26.40 -21.76 -6.49
CA THR A 242 26.28 -20.50 -7.22
C THR A 242 26.23 -20.78 -8.72
N ILE A 243 25.33 -20.10 -9.42
CA ILE A 243 25.24 -20.09 -10.88
C ILE A 243 25.43 -18.67 -11.40
N VAL A 244 25.84 -18.55 -12.66
CA VAL A 244 25.81 -17.28 -13.40
C VAL A 244 24.93 -17.50 -14.62
N VAL A 245 23.94 -16.62 -14.78
CA VAL A 245 23.11 -16.49 -15.98
C VAL A 245 23.78 -15.49 -16.92
N GLY A 246 23.66 -15.67 -18.23
CA GLY A 246 24.17 -14.73 -19.22
C GLY A 246 23.38 -14.79 -20.52
N LEU A 247 23.47 -13.75 -21.34
CA LEU A 247 22.74 -13.64 -22.60
C LEU A 247 23.73 -13.70 -23.77
N GLU A 248 23.56 -14.69 -24.65
CA GLU A 248 24.24 -14.75 -25.95
C GLU A 248 23.36 -14.15 -27.05
N ARG A 249 23.99 -13.56 -28.07
CA ARG A 249 23.32 -13.10 -29.30
C ARG A 249 24.20 -13.39 -30.50
N ASP A 250 23.62 -13.95 -31.56
CA ASP A 250 24.35 -14.48 -32.75
C ASP A 250 25.47 -15.52 -32.40
N GLY A 251 25.51 -16.02 -31.17
CA GLY A 251 26.55 -16.93 -30.65
C GLY A 251 27.78 -16.23 -30.01
N ASP A 252 27.68 -14.94 -29.70
CA ASP A 252 28.63 -14.20 -28.86
C ASP A 252 27.93 -13.74 -27.55
N LEU A 253 28.61 -13.88 -26.41
CA LEU A 253 28.10 -13.48 -25.09
C LEU A 253 28.08 -11.95 -24.95
N VAL A 254 26.90 -11.36 -24.76
CA VAL A 254 26.69 -9.90 -24.70
C VAL A 254 26.47 -9.36 -23.27
N TRP A 255 26.04 -10.20 -22.33
CA TRP A 255 25.84 -9.82 -20.93
C TRP A 255 26.00 -11.05 -19.99
N GLU A 256 26.49 -10.84 -18.77
CA GLU A 256 26.47 -11.82 -17.67
C GLU A 256 25.88 -11.18 -16.42
N ALA A 257 24.98 -11.90 -15.75
CA ALA A 257 24.41 -11.54 -14.47
C ALA A 257 25.45 -11.65 -13.34
N PRO A 258 25.19 -11.01 -12.18
CA PRO A 258 25.87 -11.35 -10.94
C PRO A 258 25.65 -12.82 -10.52
N PRO A 259 26.43 -13.37 -9.57
CA PRO A 259 26.33 -14.79 -9.21
C PRO A 259 25.11 -15.10 -8.32
N LEU A 260 24.13 -15.85 -8.85
CA LEU A 260 22.92 -16.26 -8.14
C LEU A 260 23.17 -17.46 -7.22
N ALA A 261 22.77 -17.35 -5.94
CA ALA A 261 22.82 -18.44 -4.98
C ALA A 261 21.58 -19.34 -5.09
N VAL A 262 21.78 -20.62 -5.40
CA VAL A 262 20.72 -21.62 -5.61
C VAL A 262 20.88 -22.74 -4.58
N ARG A 263 19.77 -23.22 -4.00
CA ARG A 263 19.79 -24.15 -2.86
C ARG A 263 18.95 -25.40 -3.09
N GLY A 264 19.54 -26.58 -2.86
CA GLY A 264 18.81 -27.84 -2.83
C GLY A 264 17.90 -27.98 -1.59
N ARG A 265 16.58 -28.16 -1.80
CA ARG A 265 15.58 -28.46 -0.75
C ARG A 265 15.20 -29.94 -0.72
N ASP A 266 14.97 -30.51 0.46
CA ASP A 266 14.40 -31.86 0.60
C ASP A 266 12.87 -31.82 0.34
N ARG A 267 12.38 -32.61 -0.62
CA ARG A 267 10.93 -32.72 -0.94
C ARG A 267 10.06 -33.12 0.27
N SER A 268 10.64 -33.69 1.33
CA SER A 268 9.91 -34.15 2.52
C SER A 268 9.76 -33.12 3.64
N ALA A 269 10.16 -31.86 3.41
CA ALA A 269 10.11 -30.77 4.38
C ALA A 269 9.35 -29.54 3.84
N GLY A 270 8.06 -29.69 3.53
CA GLY A 270 7.22 -28.58 3.05
C GLY A 270 5.85 -28.97 2.48
N ASP A 271 4.99 -29.62 3.27
CA ASP A 271 3.53 -29.57 3.09
C ASP A 271 2.84 -29.85 4.43
N ASP A 272 2.56 -28.79 5.18
CA ASP A 272 1.71 -28.76 6.37
C ASP A 272 0.59 -27.71 6.15
N THR A 273 0.02 -27.69 4.94
CA THR A 273 -1.09 -26.81 4.53
C THR A 273 -2.41 -27.59 4.45
N ASP A 274 -3.11 -27.68 5.58
CA ASP A 274 -4.35 -28.47 5.77
C ASP A 274 -5.55 -27.91 4.97
N TYR A 275 -5.70 -28.37 3.72
CA TYR A 275 -6.95 -28.31 2.96
C TYR A 275 -7.61 -29.69 2.88
N GLY A 276 -8.48 -29.98 3.85
CA GLY A 276 -9.19 -31.26 3.96
C GLY A 276 -10.18 -31.54 2.82
N ASP A 277 -9.75 -32.31 1.81
CA ASP A 277 -10.65 -32.86 0.78
C ASP A 277 -11.75 -33.76 1.38
N SER A 278 -12.99 -33.56 0.95
CA SER A 278 -14.15 -34.28 1.45
C SER A 278 -14.49 -35.49 0.58
N GLU A 279 -14.13 -36.68 1.04
CA GLU A 279 -14.28 -37.97 0.33
C GLU A 279 -15.58 -38.10 -0.50
N ARG A 280 -15.44 -38.19 -1.83
CA ARG A 280 -16.45 -38.78 -2.74
C ARG A 280 -15.81 -39.66 -3.82
N GLY A 281 -15.03 -40.65 -3.39
CA GLY A 281 -14.51 -41.68 -4.28
C GLY A 281 -15.61 -42.51 -4.95
N HIS A 282 -15.32 -43.01 -6.15
CA HIS A 282 -16.11 -44.06 -6.80
C HIS A 282 -15.23 -44.87 -7.78
N ASP A 283 -14.67 -45.97 -7.29
CA ASP A 283 -13.84 -46.88 -8.08
C ASP A 283 -14.64 -47.75 -9.07
N ASP A 284 -13.94 -48.15 -10.13
CA ASP A 284 -14.04 -49.40 -10.91
C ASP A 284 -15.41 -49.84 -11.51
N ASP A 285 -15.52 -49.56 -12.81
CA ASP A 285 -15.45 -50.57 -13.89
C ASP A 285 -16.15 -51.95 -13.68
N HIS A 286 -17.14 -52.27 -14.54
CA HIS A 286 -17.19 -53.50 -15.35
C HIS A 286 -18.52 -53.69 -16.10
N GLY A 287 -18.46 -54.14 -17.37
CA GLY A 287 -19.55 -54.91 -18.00
C GLY A 287 -19.90 -54.58 -19.46
N HIS A 288 -19.41 -55.40 -20.41
CA HIS A 288 -19.84 -55.32 -21.82
C HIS A 288 -21.30 -55.75 -22.04
N SER A 289 -22.00 -55.16 -23.04
CA SER A 289 -22.38 -55.87 -24.28
C SER A 289 -23.27 -55.03 -25.21
N HIS A 290 -23.26 -55.35 -26.51
CA HIS A 290 -24.17 -54.77 -27.51
C HIS A 290 -25.49 -55.54 -27.58
N ASP A 291 -26.60 -54.83 -27.84
CA ASP A 291 -27.60 -55.28 -28.83
C ASP A 291 -28.19 -54.04 -29.55
N GLY A 292 -28.92 -54.23 -30.65
CA GLY A 292 -29.22 -53.16 -31.62
C GLY A 292 -30.70 -52.79 -31.79
N GLY A 293 -30.93 -51.64 -32.43
CA GLY A 293 -32.24 -51.17 -32.87
C GLY A 293 -32.08 -49.95 -33.78
N GLY A 294 -32.68 -49.98 -34.97
CA GLY A 294 -32.54 -48.92 -36.00
C GLY A 294 -33.83 -48.14 -36.26
N HIS A 295 -33.91 -47.56 -37.46
CA HIS A 295 -34.93 -46.60 -37.95
C HIS A 295 -34.74 -45.16 -37.42
N GLY A 296 -34.95 -44.10 -38.22
CA GLY A 296 -35.30 -44.05 -39.64
C GLY A 296 -35.15 -42.62 -40.23
N HIS A 297 -35.20 -42.50 -41.56
CA HIS A 297 -34.94 -41.26 -42.31
C HIS A 297 -36.02 -40.17 -42.16
N GLY A 298 -35.62 -38.92 -42.39
CA GLY A 298 -36.50 -37.76 -42.55
C GLY A 298 -35.77 -36.57 -43.17
N ASP A 299 -35.53 -36.60 -44.49
CA ASP A 299 -35.19 -35.40 -45.27
C ASP A 299 -36.39 -34.44 -45.32
N ASP A 300 -36.13 -33.13 -45.24
CA ASP A 300 -36.82 -32.10 -46.03
C ASP A 300 -35.99 -30.80 -45.94
N GLY A 301 -35.51 -30.31 -47.09
CA GLY A 301 -34.67 -29.11 -47.19
C GLY A 301 -35.27 -28.06 -48.12
N HIS A 302 -34.80 -26.81 -48.00
CA HIS A 302 -35.11 -25.75 -48.96
C HIS A 302 -33.87 -24.89 -49.31
N ASP A 303 -33.98 -24.20 -50.44
CA ASP A 303 -32.87 -23.86 -51.35
C ASP A 303 -32.69 -22.33 -51.51
N TYR A 304 -31.70 -21.91 -52.29
CA TYR A 304 -30.98 -20.62 -52.21
C TYR A 304 -31.75 -19.38 -52.71
N GLY A 305 -31.27 -18.21 -52.28
CA GLY A 305 -31.68 -16.89 -52.77
C GLY A 305 -30.52 -15.89 -52.77
N HIS A 306 -29.48 -16.12 -53.58
CA HIS A 306 -28.29 -15.26 -53.66
C HIS A 306 -28.57 -13.86 -54.23
N SER A 307 -27.86 -12.87 -53.71
CA SER A 307 -27.21 -11.84 -54.54
C SER A 307 -25.86 -11.44 -53.92
N HIS A 308 -24.89 -11.10 -54.75
CA HIS A 308 -23.58 -10.59 -54.34
C HIS A 308 -23.57 -9.06 -54.45
N ASP A 309 -22.79 -8.41 -53.59
CA ASP A 309 -21.64 -7.58 -53.99
C ASP A 309 -20.61 -7.67 -52.84
N GLY A 310 -19.37 -7.22 -53.04
CA GLY A 310 -18.29 -7.49 -52.06
C GLY A 310 -17.14 -6.47 -52.04
N HIS A 311 -16.01 -6.90 -51.47
CA HIS A 311 -14.79 -6.16 -51.10
C HIS A 311 -14.78 -5.58 -49.68
N GLY A 312 -13.61 -5.66 -49.03
CA GLY A 312 -13.34 -5.19 -47.68
C GLY A 312 -13.04 -6.33 -46.70
N HIS A 313 -11.78 -6.75 -46.61
CA HIS A 313 -11.27 -7.28 -45.34
C HIS A 313 -10.84 -6.07 -44.51
N ASP A 314 -11.31 -6.01 -43.28
CA ASP A 314 -10.49 -5.52 -42.18
C ASP A 314 -10.82 -6.35 -40.94
N HIS A 315 -9.80 -6.78 -40.23
CA HIS A 315 -9.93 -7.55 -38.99
C HIS A 315 -9.27 -6.72 -37.90
N SER A 316 -10.00 -5.73 -37.39
CA SER A 316 -9.73 -5.21 -36.05
C SER A 316 -9.99 -6.36 -35.08
N HIS A 317 -8.92 -7.06 -34.72
CA HIS A 317 -8.91 -7.77 -33.44
C HIS A 317 -9.06 -6.71 -32.33
N GLY A 318 -9.69 -7.09 -31.23
CA GLY A 318 -9.61 -6.30 -30.00
C GLY A 318 -8.30 -6.65 -29.30
N ASP A 319 -7.68 -5.66 -28.68
CA ASP A 319 -6.65 -5.88 -27.67
C ASP A 319 -7.33 -6.40 -26.39
N ASP A 320 -7.46 -7.73 -26.31
CA ASP A 320 -7.80 -8.46 -25.09
C ASP A 320 -6.49 -8.72 -24.31
N GLY A 321 -5.93 -7.70 -23.65
CA GLY A 321 -4.57 -7.82 -23.08
C GLY A 321 -3.97 -6.62 -22.34
N HIS A 322 -4.77 -5.86 -21.57
CA HIS A 322 -4.20 -4.99 -20.53
C HIS A 322 -4.41 -5.62 -19.16
N GLY A 323 -3.34 -5.71 -18.38
CA GLY A 323 -3.44 -6.11 -16.98
C GLY A 323 -4.25 -5.08 -16.19
N HIS A 324 -5.10 -5.56 -15.29
CA HIS A 324 -5.68 -4.71 -14.27
C HIS A 324 -4.64 -4.52 -13.17
N ASP A 325 -3.79 -3.52 -13.37
CA ASP A 325 -3.19 -2.83 -12.25
C ASP A 325 -4.31 -2.25 -11.37
N HIS A 326 -4.18 -2.38 -10.05
CA HIS A 326 -5.20 -1.96 -9.09
C HIS A 326 -4.98 -0.50 -8.71
N SER A 327 -5.09 0.39 -9.71
CA SER A 327 -4.97 1.83 -9.49
C SER A 327 -5.94 2.29 -8.40
N HIS A 328 -5.38 2.70 -7.26
CA HIS A 328 -6.10 3.49 -6.27
C HIS A 328 -6.69 4.74 -6.96
N GLY A 329 -7.83 5.23 -6.48
CA GLY A 329 -8.61 6.25 -7.18
C GLY A 329 -7.80 7.50 -7.54
N GLU A 330 -8.18 8.18 -8.62
CA GLU A 330 -7.51 9.36 -9.24
C GLU A 330 -7.17 10.52 -8.26
N TYR A 331 -7.75 10.52 -7.05
CA TYR A 331 -7.65 11.59 -6.06
C TYR A 331 -7.26 11.06 -4.68
N ASP A 332 -6.42 11.82 -3.95
CA ASP A 332 -6.05 11.51 -2.58
C ASP A 332 -7.22 11.79 -1.62
N ALA A 333 -7.62 10.78 -0.85
CA ALA A 333 -8.70 10.89 0.13
C ALA A 333 -8.24 11.47 1.48
N LYS A 334 -6.93 11.65 1.71
CA LYS A 334 -6.34 11.93 3.03
C LYS A 334 -6.42 13.40 3.47
N PHE A 335 -7.56 14.06 3.18
CA PHE A 335 -7.86 15.45 3.52
C PHE A 335 -7.64 15.79 5.00
N PHE A 336 -7.78 14.79 5.87
CA PHE A 336 -7.66 14.92 7.33
C PHE A 336 -6.23 15.18 7.81
N SER A 337 -5.22 15.02 6.95
CA SER A 337 -3.87 15.51 7.23
C SER A 337 -3.79 17.04 7.29
N ASP A 338 -4.71 17.78 6.67
CA ASP A 338 -4.83 19.25 6.75
C ASP A 338 -5.81 19.68 7.87
N PRO A 339 -5.35 20.38 8.94
CA PRO A 339 -6.21 20.88 10.02
C PRO A 339 -7.33 21.87 9.60
N VAL A 340 -7.32 22.38 8.37
CA VAL A 340 -8.38 23.24 7.81
C VAL A 340 -9.43 22.42 7.04
N LEU A 341 -9.04 21.33 6.38
CA LEU A 341 -9.99 20.40 5.76
C LEU A 341 -10.57 19.42 6.79
N ALA A 342 -9.82 19.05 7.82
CA ALA A 342 -10.34 18.36 9.02
C ALA A 342 -11.52 19.12 9.65
N GLN A 343 -11.48 20.47 9.68
CA GLN A 343 -12.63 21.28 10.10
C GLN A 343 -13.84 21.07 9.19
N ARG A 344 -13.66 20.85 7.88
CA ARG A 344 -14.77 20.55 6.96
C ARG A 344 -15.39 19.20 7.21
N GLY A 345 -14.59 18.14 7.36
CA GLY A 345 -15.09 16.82 7.74
C GLY A 345 -15.94 16.87 9.03
N VAL A 346 -15.47 17.59 10.05
CA VAL A 346 -16.22 17.81 11.30
C VAL A 346 -17.50 18.63 11.09
N GLU A 347 -17.50 19.63 10.20
CA GLU A 347 -18.73 20.39 9.85
C GLU A 347 -19.75 19.54 9.09
N THR A 348 -19.31 18.74 8.10
CA THR A 348 -20.14 17.81 7.32
C THR A 348 -20.75 16.73 8.21
N ILE A 349 -19.93 16.04 9.02
CA ILE A 349 -20.40 15.05 10.00
C ILE A 349 -21.40 15.71 10.96
N ARG A 350 -21.08 16.87 11.56
CA ARG A 350 -21.99 17.57 12.47
C ARG A 350 -23.37 17.81 11.85
N ASP A 351 -23.42 18.37 10.64
CA ASP A 351 -24.70 18.74 10.03
C ASP A 351 -25.51 17.50 9.62
N ALA A 352 -24.86 16.43 9.14
CA ALA A 352 -25.51 15.14 8.91
C ALA A 352 -26.10 14.53 10.20
N LEU A 353 -25.32 14.46 11.29
CA LEU A 353 -25.82 13.94 12.56
C LEU A 353 -26.96 14.79 13.16
N ILE A 354 -26.99 16.10 12.88
CA ILE A 354 -28.10 16.99 13.27
C ILE A 354 -29.39 16.68 12.48
N GLU A 355 -29.30 16.35 11.19
CA GLU A 355 -30.49 15.95 10.41
C GLU A 355 -31.02 14.57 10.82
N ILE A 356 -30.13 13.64 11.18
CA ILE A 356 -30.48 12.28 11.63
C ILE A 356 -31.07 12.30 13.06
N ASP A 357 -30.42 13.00 14.00
CA ASP A 357 -30.85 13.08 15.41
C ASP A 357 -31.02 14.53 15.90
N PRO A 358 -32.05 15.24 15.42
CA PRO A 358 -32.36 16.62 15.83
C PRO A 358 -32.82 16.74 17.30
N GLY A 359 -32.89 15.62 18.04
CA GLY A 359 -33.05 15.65 19.50
C GLY A 359 -31.82 16.20 20.22
N ASN A 360 -30.63 16.04 19.63
CA ASN A 360 -29.33 16.41 20.20
C ASN A 360 -28.67 17.61 19.49
N GLU A 361 -29.36 18.31 18.57
CA GLU A 361 -28.90 19.48 17.80
C GLU A 361 -28.00 20.44 18.60
N SER A 362 -28.47 20.89 19.77
CA SER A 362 -27.76 21.86 20.60
C SER A 362 -26.51 21.31 21.30
N VAL A 363 -26.37 19.99 21.41
CA VAL A 363 -25.18 19.35 21.99
C VAL A 363 -24.15 19.11 20.89
N TYR A 364 -24.57 18.56 19.74
CA TYR A 364 -23.71 18.40 18.56
C TYR A 364 -23.10 19.75 18.11
N ALA A 365 -23.91 20.81 18.10
CA ALA A 365 -23.43 22.15 17.79
C ALA A 365 -22.49 22.75 18.84
N GLU A 366 -22.65 22.44 20.14
CA GLU A 366 -21.76 22.93 21.21
C GLU A 366 -20.43 22.18 21.21
N ASN A 367 -20.46 20.85 21.12
CA ASN A 367 -19.29 19.97 21.07
C ASN A 367 -18.44 20.26 19.82
N ALA A 368 -19.05 20.24 18.64
CA ALA A 368 -18.34 20.53 17.39
C ALA A 368 -17.75 21.95 17.39
N SER A 369 -18.44 22.94 17.97
CA SER A 369 -17.89 24.29 18.11
C SER A 369 -16.64 24.34 18.99
N ALA A 370 -16.51 23.47 20.00
CA ALA A 370 -15.31 23.37 20.81
C ALA A 370 -14.16 22.70 20.03
N TYR A 371 -14.40 21.54 19.43
CA TYR A 371 -13.38 20.81 18.67
C TYR A 371 -12.86 21.59 17.45
N LEU A 372 -13.74 22.36 16.79
CA LEU A 372 -13.35 23.28 15.70
C LEU A 372 -12.43 24.43 16.17
N GLU A 373 -12.45 24.84 17.45
CA GLU A 373 -11.48 25.80 17.99
C GLU A 373 -10.14 25.11 18.32
N GLU A 374 -10.15 23.83 18.67
CA GLU A 374 -8.92 23.03 18.84
C GLU A 374 -8.22 22.78 17.50
N LEU A 375 -8.97 22.45 16.44
CA LEU A 375 -8.46 22.37 15.07
C LEU A 375 -7.91 23.71 14.55
N ARG A 376 -8.52 24.84 14.94
CA ARG A 376 -7.96 26.18 14.64
C ARG A 376 -6.67 26.45 15.40
N THR A 377 -6.61 26.05 16.66
CA THR A 377 -5.39 26.16 17.47
C THR A 377 -4.26 25.28 16.90
N LEU A 378 -4.59 24.11 16.37
CA LEU A 378 -3.68 23.21 15.66
C LEU A 378 -3.18 23.84 14.35
N HIS A 379 -4.09 24.41 13.54
CA HIS A 379 -3.72 25.15 12.32
C HIS A 379 -2.79 26.35 12.62
N GLU A 380 -3.13 27.17 13.62
CA GLU A 380 -2.29 28.30 14.05
C GLU A 380 -0.92 27.84 14.57
N ALA A 381 -0.82 26.63 15.15
CA ALA A 381 0.45 26.05 15.59
C ALA A 381 1.33 25.63 14.41
N PHE A 382 0.80 24.85 13.45
CA PHE A 382 1.52 24.50 12.22
C PHE A 382 1.91 25.74 11.39
N GLU A 383 0.98 26.69 11.18
CA GLU A 383 1.27 27.94 10.46
C GLU A 383 2.40 28.73 11.16
N SER A 384 2.37 28.84 12.49
CA SER A 384 3.39 29.61 13.23
C SER A 384 4.73 28.90 13.38
N ALA A 385 4.78 27.57 13.33
CA ALA A 385 6.02 26.80 13.44
C ALA A 385 6.76 26.74 12.10
N LEU A 386 6.05 26.39 11.03
CA LEU A 386 6.64 26.11 9.71
C LEU A 386 6.84 27.37 8.85
N ALA A 387 6.66 28.57 9.41
CA ALA A 387 6.78 29.86 8.69
C ALA A 387 8.21 30.41 8.53
N ASP A 388 9.12 30.11 9.47
CA ASP A 388 10.53 30.54 9.47
C ASP A 388 11.49 29.33 9.31
N ARG A 389 11.02 28.28 8.60
CA ARG A 389 11.74 27.03 8.30
C ARG A 389 12.96 27.22 7.37
N GLU A 390 13.88 26.26 7.34
CA GLU A 390 15.10 26.30 6.49
C GLU A 390 14.97 25.50 5.18
N HIS A 391 14.09 24.49 5.10
CA HIS A 391 13.84 23.67 3.90
C HIS A 391 12.37 23.77 3.43
N ASP A 392 12.12 23.49 2.15
CA ASP A 392 10.78 23.44 1.53
C ASP A 392 10.39 22.03 1.04
N HIS A 393 11.18 21.00 1.36
CA HIS A 393 10.94 19.60 0.99
C HIS A 393 11.14 18.68 2.20
N VAL A 394 10.43 17.55 2.23
CA VAL A 394 10.50 16.52 3.26
C VAL A 394 10.60 15.16 2.58
N VAL A 395 11.49 14.27 3.05
CA VAL A 395 11.48 12.87 2.61
C VAL A 395 10.72 12.01 3.61
N LEU A 396 9.72 11.27 3.11
CA LEU A 396 8.92 10.30 3.83
C LEU A 396 9.23 8.90 3.30
N ALA A 397 9.73 8.03 4.19
CA ALA A 397 9.93 6.62 3.92
C ALA A 397 8.62 5.85 4.15
N GLY A 398 7.71 5.95 3.20
CA GLY A 398 6.35 5.38 3.26
C GLY A 398 5.44 6.03 2.22
N HIS A 399 4.26 5.46 2.03
CA HIS A 399 3.22 6.01 1.15
C HIS A 399 2.86 7.47 1.54
N ASP A 400 2.54 8.36 0.58
CA ASP A 400 2.25 9.76 0.92
C ASP A 400 0.88 9.89 1.64
N SER A 401 0.98 10.20 2.94
CA SER A 401 -0.13 10.50 3.85
C SER A 401 -0.28 12.00 4.20
N PHE A 402 0.49 12.88 3.55
CA PHE A 402 0.65 14.29 3.94
C PHE A 402 0.63 15.29 2.77
N GLN A 403 0.31 14.89 1.54
CA GLN A 403 0.16 15.76 0.36
C GLN A 403 -0.64 17.06 0.66
N TYR A 404 -1.80 16.96 1.33
CA TYR A 404 -2.60 18.12 1.74
C TYR A 404 -1.93 19.00 2.82
N LEU A 405 -1.14 18.41 3.72
CA LEU A 405 -0.36 19.17 4.72
C LEU A 405 0.75 19.98 4.03
N GLY A 406 1.38 19.39 3.01
CA GLY A 406 2.34 20.04 2.12
C GLY A 406 1.74 21.26 1.41
N GLU A 407 0.66 21.07 0.64
CA GLU A 407 -0.07 22.17 -0.05
C GLU A 407 -0.56 23.24 0.94
N ARG A 408 -1.05 22.84 2.13
CA ARG A 408 -1.55 23.78 3.15
C ARG A 408 -0.48 24.74 3.68
N TYR A 409 0.76 24.29 3.87
CA TYR A 409 1.86 25.10 4.43
C TYR A 409 2.98 25.43 3.43
N GLY A 410 2.84 24.97 2.19
CA GLY A 410 3.69 25.28 1.05
C GLY A 410 5.04 24.55 1.06
N PHE A 411 5.06 23.25 1.38
CA PHE A 411 6.24 22.38 1.27
C PHE A 411 5.88 21.09 0.54
N GLU A 412 6.87 20.40 -0.01
CA GLU A 412 6.67 19.17 -0.80
C GLU A 412 7.00 17.91 0.03
N ILE A 413 6.18 16.86 -0.10
CA ILE A 413 6.54 15.50 0.31
C ILE A 413 7.22 14.81 -0.87
N HIS A 414 8.34 14.15 -0.59
CA HIS A 414 9.06 13.28 -1.52
C HIS A 414 9.10 11.88 -0.89
N THR A 415 8.72 10.85 -1.63
CA THR A 415 8.75 9.45 -1.18
C THR A 415 9.35 8.55 -2.25
N PRO A 416 10.15 7.54 -1.89
CA PRO A 416 10.56 6.48 -2.82
C PRO A 416 9.47 5.41 -3.02
N VAL A 417 8.41 5.42 -2.19
CA VAL A 417 7.32 4.44 -2.21
C VAL A 417 6.22 4.93 -3.15
N GLY A 418 5.52 3.99 -3.79
CA GLY A 418 4.36 4.27 -4.63
C GLY A 418 3.14 4.78 -3.85
N LEU A 419 1.98 4.71 -4.52
CA LEU A 419 0.72 5.22 -3.98
C LEU A 419 0.01 4.24 -3.04
N SER A 420 0.42 2.97 -3.02
CA SER A 420 -0.13 1.93 -2.13
C SER A 420 0.70 1.78 -0.85
N PRO A 421 0.08 1.52 0.31
CA PRO A 421 0.81 1.14 1.53
C PRO A 421 1.43 -0.27 1.44
N ASP A 422 1.01 -1.10 0.48
CA ASP A 422 1.61 -2.41 0.20
C ASP A 422 2.80 -2.31 -0.80
N ASP A 423 3.06 -1.13 -1.39
CA ASP A 423 4.18 -0.94 -2.32
C ASP A 423 5.52 -1.02 -1.56
N SER A 424 6.51 -1.68 -2.16
CA SER A 424 7.90 -1.65 -1.70
C SER A 424 8.76 -0.92 -2.74
N PRO A 425 9.61 0.03 -2.35
CA PRO A 425 10.39 0.82 -3.29
C PRO A 425 11.45 -0.04 -3.97
N SER A 426 11.67 0.19 -5.27
CA SER A 426 12.80 -0.43 -5.96
C SER A 426 14.13 0.20 -5.53
N GLY A 427 15.24 -0.51 -5.73
CA GLY A 427 16.58 0.06 -5.53
C GLY A 427 16.87 1.31 -6.37
N ARG A 428 16.08 1.57 -7.43
CA ARG A 428 16.15 2.80 -8.24
C ARG A 428 15.52 3.99 -7.51
N GLU A 429 14.38 3.79 -6.85
CA GLU A 429 13.70 4.83 -6.06
C GLU A 429 14.43 5.09 -4.74
N ILE A 430 14.98 4.06 -4.09
CA ILE A 430 15.87 4.22 -2.92
C ILE A 430 17.09 5.08 -3.29
N ALA A 431 17.77 4.76 -4.40
CA ALA A 431 18.91 5.54 -4.87
C ALA A 431 18.53 6.99 -5.23
N ALA A 432 17.39 7.20 -5.90
CA ALA A 432 16.90 8.54 -6.23
C ALA A 432 16.57 9.37 -4.96
N ALA A 433 15.96 8.75 -3.94
CA ALA A 433 15.72 9.40 -2.66
C ALA A 433 17.02 9.73 -1.90
N VAL A 434 18.05 8.87 -1.97
CA VAL A 434 19.39 9.17 -1.43
C VAL A 434 20.03 10.35 -2.17
N GLU A 435 20.00 10.38 -3.50
CA GLU A 435 20.50 11.52 -4.28
C GLU A 435 19.75 12.82 -3.94
N PHE A 436 18.43 12.77 -3.75
CA PHE A 436 17.61 13.91 -3.34
C PHE A 436 17.94 14.40 -1.91
N LEU A 437 18.11 13.48 -0.95
CA LEU A 437 18.53 13.78 0.43
C LEU A 437 19.90 14.48 0.47
N GLU A 438 20.82 14.10 -0.42
CA GLU A 438 22.14 14.73 -0.54
C GLU A 438 22.11 16.09 -1.28
N GLU A 439 21.35 16.22 -2.38
CA GLU A 439 21.24 17.48 -3.13
C GLU A 439 20.55 18.58 -2.31
N HIS A 440 19.42 18.26 -1.66
CA HIS A 440 18.63 19.21 -0.87
C HIS A 440 19.17 19.38 0.56
N GLY A 441 20.19 18.60 0.96
CA GLY A 441 20.88 18.72 2.25
C GLY A 441 20.00 18.40 3.46
N ILE A 442 19.10 17.43 3.32
CA ILE A 442 18.05 17.12 4.30
C ILE A 442 18.64 16.29 5.46
N GLU A 443 18.55 16.82 6.69
CA GLU A 443 19.14 16.18 7.89
C GLU A 443 18.25 15.10 8.55
N TYR A 444 17.00 14.90 8.09
CA TYR A 444 16.01 14.00 8.71
C TYR A 444 15.13 13.28 7.68
N VAL A 445 14.89 11.98 7.88
CA VAL A 445 13.90 11.18 7.13
C VAL A 445 12.71 10.88 8.03
N LEU A 446 11.49 11.13 7.54
CA LEU A 446 10.25 10.77 8.23
C LEU A 446 9.84 9.33 7.91
N TRP A 447 9.11 8.66 8.81
CA TRP A 447 8.54 7.32 8.57
C TRP A 447 7.19 7.12 9.25
N ASP A 448 6.28 6.38 8.61
CA ASP A 448 4.97 6.05 9.18
C ASP A 448 5.10 4.95 10.25
N TYR A 449 4.57 5.21 11.44
CA TYR A 449 4.57 4.24 12.53
C TYR A 449 3.93 2.88 12.18
N PHE A 450 2.97 2.84 11.26
CA PHE A 450 2.28 1.61 10.86
C PHE A 450 2.98 0.85 9.73
N ASP A 451 3.77 1.53 8.90
CA ASP A 451 4.60 0.92 7.84
C ASP A 451 5.92 0.36 8.43
N GLY A 452 6.60 1.12 9.29
CA GLY A 452 7.84 0.73 9.96
C GLY A 452 8.99 1.74 9.81
N GLU A 453 10.10 1.51 10.52
CA GLU A 453 11.30 2.37 10.45
C GLU A 453 12.33 1.85 9.43
N GLU A 454 12.19 0.60 9.00
CA GLU A 454 13.14 -0.16 8.18
C GLU A 454 13.68 0.62 6.97
N LEU A 455 12.79 1.22 6.15
CA LEU A 455 13.16 2.00 4.97
C LEU A 455 13.81 3.34 5.31
N ALA A 456 13.37 4.03 6.36
CA ALA A 456 14.03 5.26 6.82
C ALA A 456 15.44 4.97 7.37
N ALA A 457 15.61 3.84 8.05
CA ALA A 457 16.91 3.39 8.53
C ALA A 457 17.85 2.94 7.41
N GLU A 458 17.32 2.49 6.27
CA GLU A 458 18.08 2.21 5.05
C GLU A 458 18.53 3.51 4.36
N LEU A 459 17.62 4.44 4.07
CA LEU A 459 17.95 5.77 3.53
C LEU A 459 18.96 6.53 4.41
N ALA A 460 18.77 6.50 5.73
CA ALA A 460 19.66 7.12 6.71
C ALA A 460 21.01 6.38 6.90
N ALA A 461 21.17 5.18 6.34
CA ALA A 461 22.45 4.46 6.31
C ALA A 461 23.25 4.72 5.02
N GLU A 462 22.61 5.19 3.96
CA GLU A 462 23.24 5.45 2.65
C GLU A 462 23.51 6.94 2.39
N ALA A 463 22.61 7.85 2.76
CA ALA A 463 22.77 9.30 2.56
C ALA A 463 23.70 9.94 3.61
N ASP A 464 24.82 10.53 3.19
CA ASP A 464 25.85 11.12 4.08
C ASP A 464 25.36 12.42 4.77
N THR A 465 24.17 12.92 4.42
CA THR A 465 23.49 14.10 4.99
C THR A 465 22.55 13.81 6.17
N VAL A 466 21.98 12.61 6.26
CA VAL A 466 20.93 12.29 7.26
C VAL A 466 21.53 12.09 8.66
N THR A 467 20.85 12.62 9.68
CA THR A 467 21.35 12.66 11.06
C THR A 467 20.50 11.87 12.07
N ASP A 468 19.20 11.72 11.82
CA ASP A 468 18.24 10.99 12.66
C ASP A 468 17.00 10.61 11.82
N THR A 469 16.29 9.56 12.23
CA THR A 469 14.98 9.15 11.67
C THR A 469 13.85 9.62 12.58
N VAL A 470 12.69 10.01 12.03
CA VAL A 470 11.60 10.59 12.83
C VAL A 470 10.22 10.03 12.46
N MET A 471 9.63 9.30 13.42
CA MET A 471 8.26 8.79 13.37
C MET A 471 7.20 9.88 13.16
N VAL A 472 6.28 9.65 12.21
CA VAL A 472 4.99 10.33 12.06
C VAL A 472 3.82 9.35 12.27
N SER A 473 2.61 9.87 12.39
CA SER A 473 1.36 9.11 12.32
C SER A 473 0.48 9.66 11.19
N PRO A 474 -0.10 8.83 10.32
CA PRO A 474 -1.05 9.25 9.30
C PRO A 474 -2.41 9.64 9.92
N ALA A 475 -2.58 9.45 11.23
CA ALA A 475 -3.85 9.56 11.96
C ALA A 475 -4.95 8.61 11.45
N GLU A 476 -4.58 7.52 10.78
CA GLU A 476 -5.54 6.47 10.38
C GLU A 476 -5.85 5.45 11.50
N SER A 477 -5.02 5.39 12.54
CA SER A 477 -5.13 4.43 13.64
C SER A 477 -4.54 4.96 14.95
N VAL A 478 -4.53 4.13 15.99
CA VAL A 478 -3.99 4.47 17.33
C VAL A 478 -3.51 3.21 18.06
N VAL A 479 -2.52 3.33 18.93
CA VAL A 479 -2.03 2.26 19.81
C VAL A 479 -2.17 2.60 21.30
N GLU A 480 -2.18 1.58 22.17
CA GLU A 480 -2.39 1.72 23.62
C GLU A 480 -1.36 2.68 24.28
N GLU A 481 -0.11 2.65 23.83
CA GLU A 481 0.97 3.53 24.30
C GLU A 481 0.63 5.02 24.11
N TRP A 482 0.11 5.40 22.94
CA TRP A 482 -0.27 6.78 22.63
C TRP A 482 -1.45 7.24 23.50
N VAL A 483 -2.37 6.33 23.85
CA VAL A 483 -3.47 6.59 24.78
C VAL A 483 -2.97 6.74 26.23
N GLU A 484 -1.99 5.94 26.66
CA GLU A 484 -1.39 6.05 28.01
C GLU A 484 -0.60 7.35 28.21
N ASP A 485 0.18 7.79 27.21
CA ASP A 485 0.98 9.03 27.28
C ASP A 485 0.18 10.30 26.94
N GLY A 486 -1.04 10.16 26.40
CA GLY A 486 -2.01 11.26 26.28
C GLY A 486 -2.05 11.97 24.92
N TYR A 487 -1.64 11.29 23.85
CA TYR A 487 -1.77 11.72 22.45
C TYR A 487 -2.52 10.69 21.59
N GLY A 488 -3.40 9.89 22.20
CA GLY A 488 -4.22 8.88 21.53
C GLY A 488 -5.49 9.39 20.84
N ASP A 489 -5.74 10.70 20.83
CA ASP A 489 -6.77 11.34 20.00
C ASP A 489 -6.13 12.06 18.80
N TYR A 490 -6.90 12.37 17.74
CA TYR A 490 -6.40 13.01 16.52
C TYR A 490 -5.62 14.32 16.79
N ILE A 491 -6.08 15.17 17.71
CA ILE A 491 -5.40 16.44 18.03
C ILE A 491 -4.07 16.15 18.75
N GLY A 492 -4.06 15.15 19.62
CA GLY A 492 -2.86 14.62 20.27
C GLY A 492 -1.82 14.15 19.27
N GLN A 493 -2.19 13.26 18.33
CA GLN A 493 -1.27 12.76 17.31
C GLN A 493 -0.72 13.89 16.44
N MET A 494 -1.59 14.75 15.90
CA MET A 494 -1.16 15.86 15.05
C MET A 494 -0.25 16.87 15.78
N ARG A 495 -0.45 17.10 17.08
CA ARG A 495 0.28 18.11 17.87
C ARG A 495 1.55 17.59 18.55
N GLU A 496 1.55 16.35 19.04
CA GLU A 496 2.65 15.80 19.84
C GLU A 496 3.56 14.85 19.03
N ILE A 497 3.06 14.26 17.93
CA ILE A 497 3.84 13.45 16.99
C ILE A 497 4.20 14.27 15.75
N ASN A 498 3.20 14.64 14.94
CA ASN A 498 3.46 15.14 13.57
C ASN A 498 4.09 16.53 13.54
N LEU A 499 3.54 17.50 14.28
CA LEU A 499 4.10 18.87 14.31
C LEU A 499 5.60 18.87 14.71
N PRO A 500 6.04 18.20 15.81
CA PRO A 500 7.47 18.08 16.15
C PRO A 500 8.33 17.28 15.17
N ALA A 501 7.74 16.48 14.27
CA ALA A 501 8.45 15.77 13.21
C ALA A 501 8.68 16.68 11.99
N PHE A 502 7.64 17.36 11.52
CA PHE A 502 7.74 18.36 10.45
C PHE A 502 8.58 19.58 10.86
N GLU A 503 8.54 20.00 12.13
CA GLU A 503 9.48 21.00 12.68
C GLU A 503 10.94 20.59 12.50
N ARG A 504 11.29 19.30 12.63
CA ARG A 504 12.67 18.82 12.41
C ARG A 504 13.01 18.72 10.93
N ALA A 505 12.19 18.02 10.16
CA ALA A 505 12.46 17.77 8.74
C ALA A 505 12.58 19.05 7.91
N LEU A 506 11.81 20.09 8.24
CA LEU A 506 11.85 21.39 7.57
C LEU A 506 12.87 22.37 8.19
N GLY A 507 13.54 22.02 9.30
CA GLY A 507 14.49 22.90 9.99
C GLY A 507 13.85 24.13 10.65
N ALA A 508 12.76 23.95 11.41
CA ALA A 508 12.08 25.01 12.14
C ALA A 508 12.79 25.39 13.48
N PRO A 509 12.66 26.66 13.97
CA PRO A 509 13.58 27.25 14.97
C PRO A 509 13.16 27.22 16.47
#